data_AF-A0A930E0G7-F1
#
_entry.id   AF-A0A930E0G7-F1
#
_cell.length_a   1.000
_cell.length_b   1.000
_cell.length_c   1.000
_cell.angle_alpha   90.00
_cell.angle_beta   90.00
_cell.angle_gamma   90.00
#
_symmetry.space_group_name_H-M   'P 1'
#
loop_
_entity.id
_entity.type
_entity.pdbx_description
1 polymer ?
#
loop_
_entity_poly.entity_id
_entity_poly.type
_entity_poly.pdbx_seq_one_letter_code
_entity_poly.pdbx_strand_id
1 'polypeptide(L)'
;MIKKETVEKSVSNYPNFKDDLQKLISLIDKDEFMNKVTNSVQIEFHKRFEGSDLTRSSIKSFVSVIYWNRFSEDIKVSFAYGTTFNFSSTGTDYLSWIPVLRFTESLFSEARLIKLYAPETVLSIQKVFNDFDKFKLFLSKKIKTKLNKNYKNYFDAKISNDYSSFISAYSRCENFPIDLFPLKTQFELFWEQTEIFSEPRASYKSHPYRLAQAILPDSGYGSCDNIIFEKDEINKSFADNYEKFSGLIIEIIFYKLNSESSISSFVLKRCLDFLRNQEKKSQYLKNYLKEKSIIEIIVDKQVSIMKEKLYCGSRILDVNPYELIDKNSPKSDKEILENKIIEMISEKTKLSEVADYYEKLDSDVYKMLLKNRTPMIEGFTSILSFQNRFKNFSNYKTLYSPIVFTEHGSYSMLVNRVFFSQNDFNKSYDEIENLLILKEIKTTKHIKNLCESLLRFLNSQLNVREVEHLQFVLSMDSID
;
A
#
# COMPACT_ATOMS: atom_id res chain seq x y z
N MET A 1 23.50 -0.26 10.15
CA MET A 1 23.23 0.90 11.04
C MET A 1 23.53 2.18 10.27
N ILE A 2 22.54 2.70 9.55
CA ILE A 2 22.65 4.01 8.89
C ILE A 2 21.96 5.03 9.80
N LYS A 3 22.62 6.17 9.97
CA LYS A 3 22.27 7.24 10.91
C LYS A 3 20.80 7.66 10.72
N LYS A 4 20.08 7.76 11.84
CA LYS A 4 18.92 8.66 11.96
C LYS A 4 19.42 10.08 11.76
N GLU A 5 19.63 10.49 10.52
CA GLU A 5 19.60 11.91 10.21
C GLU A 5 18.16 12.34 10.42
N THR A 6 17.96 13.06 11.52
CA THR A 6 16.84 13.96 11.75
C THR A 6 16.63 14.77 10.49
N VAL A 7 15.68 14.32 9.67
CA VAL A 7 14.89 15.21 8.81
C VAL A 7 14.45 16.32 9.75
N GLU A 8 15.02 17.51 9.57
CA GLU A 8 14.53 18.73 10.21
C GLU A 8 13.01 18.69 10.12
N LYS A 9 12.31 18.80 11.25
CA LYS A 9 10.85 18.83 11.29
C LYS A 9 10.39 20.03 10.46
N SER A 10 10.24 19.83 9.15
CA SER A 10 9.47 20.71 8.30
C SER A 10 8.10 20.77 8.95
N VAL A 11 7.63 21.97 9.26
CA VAL A 11 6.23 22.19 9.64
C VAL A 11 5.39 21.40 8.63
N SER A 12 4.63 20.42 9.10
CA SER A 12 3.81 19.59 8.21
C SER A 12 2.83 20.51 7.49
N ASN A 13 2.99 20.69 6.19
CA ASN A 13 2.15 21.58 5.37
C ASN A 13 0.78 20.96 5.03
N TYR A 14 0.37 19.91 5.73
CA TYR A 14 -0.91 19.22 5.54
C TYR A 14 -1.76 19.28 6.82
N PRO A 15 -3.09 19.10 6.72
CA PRO A 15 -3.98 19.16 7.87
C PRO A 15 -3.58 18.17 8.97
N ASN A 16 -3.84 18.55 10.22
CA ASN A 16 -3.43 17.78 11.39
C ASN A 16 -4.59 17.63 12.37
N PHE A 17 -4.98 16.39 12.66
CA PHE A 17 -6.06 16.07 13.59
C PHE A 17 -5.95 16.77 14.96
N LYS A 18 -4.74 16.97 15.51
CA LYS A 18 -4.55 17.64 16.80
C LYS A 18 -5.02 19.10 16.72
N ASP A 19 -4.60 19.81 15.69
CA ASP A 19 -4.91 21.22 15.51
C ASP A 19 -6.39 21.40 15.17
N ASP A 20 -6.95 20.48 14.37
CA ASP A 20 -8.38 20.41 14.08
C ASP A 20 -9.21 20.16 15.34
N LEU A 21 -8.76 19.28 16.23
CA LEU A 21 -9.46 19.02 17.50
C LEU A 21 -9.42 20.24 18.43
N GLN A 22 -8.30 20.97 18.48
CA GLN A 22 -8.19 22.22 19.23
C GLN A 22 -9.09 23.31 18.63
N LYS A 23 -9.10 23.44 17.30
CA LYS A 23 -10.01 24.34 16.59
C LYS A 23 -11.47 24.00 16.91
N LEU A 24 -11.86 22.74 16.82
CA LEU A 24 -13.22 22.30 17.13
C LEU A 24 -13.62 22.64 18.58
N ILE A 25 -12.74 22.41 19.57
CA ILE A 25 -12.98 22.79 20.97
C ILE A 25 -13.27 24.29 21.07
N SER A 26 -12.49 25.13 20.39
CA SER A 26 -12.69 26.59 20.38
C SER A 26 -14.00 27.03 19.70
N LEU A 27 -14.44 26.29 18.68
CA LEU A 27 -15.67 26.59 17.95
C LEU A 27 -16.92 26.32 18.79
N ILE A 28 -16.90 25.31 19.65
CA ILE A 28 -18.07 24.93 20.47
C ILE A 28 -18.41 25.96 21.56
N ASP A 29 -17.46 26.83 21.90
CA ASP A 29 -17.72 27.98 22.77
C ASP A 29 -18.43 29.13 22.03
N LYS A 30 -18.46 29.11 20.69
CA LYS A 30 -19.14 30.13 19.87
C LYS A 30 -20.60 29.77 19.68
N ASP A 31 -21.48 30.73 19.96
CA ASP A 31 -22.93 30.55 19.83
C ASP A 31 -23.34 30.23 18.39
N GLU A 32 -22.73 30.88 17.39
CA GLU A 32 -22.99 30.64 15.97
C GLU A 32 -22.75 29.17 15.57
N PHE A 33 -21.65 28.58 16.02
CA PHE A 33 -21.34 27.17 15.74
C PHE A 33 -22.36 26.25 16.40
N MET A 34 -22.71 26.52 17.67
CA MET A 34 -23.72 25.74 18.37
C MET A 34 -25.12 25.89 17.77
N ASN A 35 -25.46 27.05 17.21
CA ASN A 35 -26.68 27.26 16.45
C ASN A 35 -26.68 26.38 15.18
N LYS A 36 -25.57 26.36 14.41
CA LYS A 36 -25.42 25.47 13.24
C LYS A 36 -25.60 24.00 13.62
N VAL A 37 -24.93 23.54 14.67
CA VAL A 37 -25.04 22.15 15.14
C VAL A 37 -26.46 21.80 15.55
N THR A 38 -27.09 22.63 16.36
CA THR A 38 -28.44 22.37 16.89
C THR A 38 -29.48 22.39 15.76
N ASN A 39 -29.35 23.34 14.82
CA ASN A 39 -30.18 23.41 13.62
C ASN A 39 -30.03 22.16 12.75
N SER A 40 -28.80 21.68 12.49
CA SER A 40 -28.60 20.47 11.69
C SER A 40 -29.23 19.23 12.32
N VAL A 41 -29.17 19.09 13.65
CA VAL A 41 -29.86 18.02 14.38
C VAL A 41 -31.37 18.16 14.21
N GLN A 42 -31.91 19.36 14.41
CA GLN A 42 -33.34 19.62 14.26
C GLN A 42 -33.81 19.29 12.85
N ILE A 43 -33.12 19.78 11.81
CA ILE A 43 -33.44 19.54 10.40
C ILE A 43 -33.45 18.05 10.08
N GLU A 44 -32.41 17.31 10.47
CA GLU A 44 -32.34 15.87 10.18
C GLU A 44 -33.50 15.13 10.83
N PHE A 45 -33.84 15.45 12.08
CA PHE A 45 -34.96 14.81 12.76
C PHE A 45 -36.32 15.20 12.14
N HIS A 46 -36.54 16.47 11.78
CA HIS A 46 -37.78 16.87 11.11
C HIS A 46 -37.97 16.12 9.79
N LYS A 47 -36.88 15.91 9.02
CA LYS A 47 -36.92 15.11 7.78
C LYS A 47 -37.26 13.65 8.04
N ARG A 48 -36.70 13.02 9.08
CA ARG A 48 -36.91 11.59 9.36
C ARG A 48 -38.27 11.27 9.97
N PHE A 49 -38.85 12.25 10.66
CA PHE A 49 -40.09 12.09 11.43
C PHE A 49 -41.24 12.93 10.86
N GLU A 50 -41.12 13.39 9.61
CA GLU A 50 -42.17 14.17 8.93
C GLU A 50 -43.50 13.39 8.93
N GLY A 51 -44.56 14.01 9.47
CA GLY A 51 -45.90 13.41 9.56
C GLY A 51 -46.07 12.35 10.66
N SER A 52 -45.06 12.10 11.51
CA SER A 52 -45.16 11.19 12.64
C SER A 52 -45.35 11.93 13.97
N ASP A 53 -46.25 11.41 14.80
CA ASP A 53 -46.46 11.94 16.15
C ASP A 53 -45.24 11.61 16.99
N LEU A 54 -44.38 12.61 17.27
CA LEU A 54 -43.07 12.54 17.94
C LEU A 54 -43.18 12.20 19.45
N THR A 55 -44.16 11.38 19.82
CA THR A 55 -44.34 10.86 21.17
C THR A 55 -43.33 9.74 21.43
N ARG A 56 -42.85 9.63 22.67
CA ARG A 56 -41.74 8.73 23.03
C ARG A 56 -42.01 7.25 22.72
N SER A 57 -43.27 6.83 22.73
CA SER A 57 -43.70 5.44 22.51
C SER A 57 -43.73 5.02 21.03
N SER A 58 -43.71 5.97 20.08
CA SER A 58 -43.76 5.68 18.65
C SER A 58 -42.37 5.64 17.98
N ILE A 59 -41.33 6.11 18.68
CA ILE A 59 -39.98 6.24 18.14
C ILE A 59 -39.28 4.89 18.18
N LYS A 60 -39.03 4.32 16.99
CA LYS A 60 -38.13 3.18 16.82
C LYS A 60 -36.75 3.54 17.37
N SER A 61 -36.06 2.57 17.99
CA SER A 61 -34.67 2.74 18.42
C SER A 61 -33.84 3.31 17.28
N PHE A 62 -32.93 4.23 17.58
CA PHE A 62 -32.10 4.87 16.57
C PHE A 62 -30.71 5.21 17.11
N VAL A 63 -29.79 5.43 16.17
CA VAL A 63 -28.49 5.99 16.45
C VAL A 63 -28.24 7.20 15.55
N SER A 64 -27.63 8.23 16.12
CA SER A 64 -27.26 9.45 15.42
C SER A 64 -25.83 9.85 15.74
N VAL A 65 -25.13 10.37 14.74
CA VAL A 65 -23.77 10.91 14.88
C VAL A 65 -23.70 12.27 14.20
N ILE A 66 -23.31 13.27 14.99
CA ILE A 66 -23.01 14.62 14.50
C ILE A 66 -21.55 14.65 14.06
N TYR A 67 -21.31 15.13 12.85
CA TYR A 67 -20.00 15.31 12.27
C TYR A 67 -19.75 16.76 11.93
N TRP A 68 -18.50 17.19 12.08
CA TRP A 68 -18.00 18.48 11.63
C TRP A 68 -16.98 18.26 10.52
N ASN A 69 -17.12 18.96 9.41
CA ASN A 69 -16.14 18.94 8.34
C ASN A 69 -15.01 19.91 8.66
N ARG A 70 -13.77 19.43 8.77
CA ARG A 70 -12.63 20.30 9.13
C ARG A 70 -12.27 21.34 8.06
N PHE A 71 -12.69 21.13 6.81
CA PHE A 71 -12.37 22.00 5.69
C PHE A 71 -13.47 22.98 5.33
N SER A 72 -14.71 22.52 5.17
CA SER A 72 -15.85 23.39 4.86
C SER A 72 -16.52 23.99 6.10
N GLU A 73 -16.18 23.48 7.28
CA GLU A 73 -16.84 23.79 8.55
C GLU A 73 -18.32 23.39 8.62
N ASP A 74 -18.80 22.60 7.65
CA ASP A 74 -20.17 22.11 7.61
C ASP A 74 -20.46 21.11 8.73
N ILE A 75 -21.74 21.04 9.11
CA ILE A 75 -22.26 20.05 10.05
C ILE A 75 -23.16 19.06 9.33
N LYS A 76 -22.83 17.77 9.43
CA LYS A 76 -23.65 16.66 8.96
C LYS A 76 -24.17 15.86 10.15
N VAL A 77 -25.43 15.46 10.10
CA VAL A 77 -26.02 14.51 11.07
C VAL A 77 -26.35 13.23 10.33
N SER A 78 -25.67 12.16 10.69
CA SER A 78 -25.98 10.83 10.16
C SER A 78 -26.96 10.14 11.10
N PHE A 79 -28.03 9.55 10.53
CA PHE A 79 -29.11 8.91 11.27
C PHE A 79 -29.39 7.50 10.70
N ALA A 80 -29.52 6.52 11.59
CA ALA A 80 -29.96 5.17 11.26
C ALA A 80 -30.97 4.66 12.29
N TYR A 81 -31.97 3.90 11.83
CA TYR A 81 -32.85 3.13 12.71
C TYR A 81 -32.12 1.88 13.23
N GLY A 82 -32.36 1.53 14.49
CA GLY A 82 -31.67 0.45 15.21
C GLY A 82 -30.45 0.95 16.01
N THR A 83 -29.59 0.01 16.41
CA THR A 83 -28.42 0.27 17.26
C THR A 83 -27.11 0.44 16.48
N THR A 84 -27.12 0.15 15.18
CA THR A 84 -25.94 0.05 14.31
C THR A 84 -26.16 0.85 13.02
N PHE A 85 -25.09 1.41 12.44
CA PHE A 85 -25.15 1.87 11.05
C PHE A 85 -24.61 0.79 10.11
N ASN A 86 -25.04 0.86 8.86
CA ASN A 86 -24.41 0.15 7.74
C ASN A 86 -23.31 1.03 7.13
N PHE A 87 -22.22 0.44 6.65
CA PHE A 87 -21.16 1.17 5.92
C PHE A 87 -21.69 2.13 4.84
N SER A 88 -22.75 1.74 4.11
CA SER A 88 -23.37 2.56 3.06
C SER A 88 -23.87 3.92 3.54
N SER A 89 -24.11 4.08 4.84
CA SER A 89 -24.62 5.32 5.45
C SER A 89 -23.52 6.27 5.95
N THR A 90 -22.28 5.81 6.09
CA THR A 90 -21.16 6.63 6.57
C THR A 90 -20.31 7.24 5.46
N GLY A 91 -20.39 6.71 4.23
CA GLY A 91 -19.55 7.14 3.11
C GLY A 91 -18.09 6.69 3.25
N THR A 92 -17.23 7.16 2.35
CA THR A 92 -15.81 6.77 2.21
C THR A 92 -14.83 7.87 2.59
N ASP A 93 -15.30 8.99 3.14
CA ASP A 93 -14.45 10.12 3.48
C ASP A 93 -13.84 9.97 4.89
N TYR A 94 -12.69 9.29 4.93
CA TYR A 94 -11.87 9.09 6.13
C TYR A 94 -10.89 10.25 6.39
N LEU A 95 -11.06 11.38 5.71
CA LEU A 95 -10.17 12.53 5.82
C LEU A 95 -10.92 13.75 6.38
N SER A 96 -12.14 14.05 5.98
CA SER A 96 -12.69 15.39 6.22
C SER A 96 -13.59 15.52 7.44
N TRP A 97 -14.22 14.43 7.88
CA TRP A 97 -15.26 14.49 8.91
C TRP A 97 -14.75 14.05 10.28
N ILE A 98 -14.97 14.89 11.29
CA ILE A 98 -14.66 14.60 12.69
C ILE A 98 -15.96 14.35 13.45
N PRO A 99 -16.11 13.19 14.15
CA PRO A 99 -17.30 12.91 14.94
C PRO A 99 -17.32 13.79 16.21
N VAL A 100 -18.36 14.60 16.33
CA VAL A 100 -18.58 15.55 17.42
C VAL A 100 -19.33 14.87 18.58
N LEU A 101 -20.43 14.19 18.27
CA LEU A 101 -21.25 13.51 19.27
C LEU A 101 -22.04 12.37 18.64
N ARG A 102 -21.93 11.18 19.23
CA ARG A 102 -22.85 10.07 19.01
C ARG A 102 -23.91 10.05 20.11
N PHE A 103 -25.16 9.82 19.73
CA PHE A 103 -26.27 9.63 20.66
C PHE A 103 -27.33 8.67 20.11
N THR A 104 -28.27 8.27 20.96
CA THR A 104 -29.40 7.39 20.64
C THR A 104 -30.69 8.03 21.14
N GLU A 105 -31.83 7.34 21.03
CA GLU A 105 -33.10 7.76 21.64
C GLU A 105 -32.99 8.10 23.13
N SER A 106 -32.02 7.50 23.83
CA SER A 106 -31.77 7.75 25.25
C SER A 106 -31.48 9.22 25.57
N LEU A 107 -30.94 9.98 24.60
CA LEU A 107 -30.62 11.41 24.76
C LEU A 107 -31.83 12.21 25.28
N PHE A 108 -33.01 11.93 24.74
CA PHE A 108 -34.25 12.62 25.06
C PHE A 108 -34.87 12.20 26.39
N SER A 109 -34.33 11.14 27.01
CA SER A 109 -34.73 10.64 28.33
C SER A 109 -33.72 10.98 29.43
N GLU A 110 -32.66 11.72 29.11
CA GLU A 110 -31.64 12.05 30.09
C GLU A 110 -32.15 13.03 31.14
N ALA A 111 -31.95 12.70 32.42
CA ALA A 111 -32.36 13.54 33.55
C ALA A 111 -31.82 14.98 33.47
N ARG A 112 -30.64 15.18 32.87
CA ARG A 112 -30.05 16.52 32.68
C ARG A 112 -30.81 17.36 31.66
N LEU A 113 -31.33 16.74 30.60
CA LEU A 113 -32.21 17.41 29.63
C LEU A 113 -33.57 17.68 30.26
N ILE A 114 -34.18 16.65 30.86
CA ILE A 114 -35.50 16.74 31.51
C ILE A 114 -35.56 17.89 32.52
N LYS A 115 -34.52 18.07 33.34
CA LYS A 115 -34.41 19.17 34.31
C LYS A 115 -34.51 20.58 33.69
N LEU A 116 -34.08 20.77 32.44
CA LEU A 116 -34.19 22.08 31.77
C LEU A 116 -35.64 22.43 31.39
N TYR A 117 -36.49 21.41 31.27
CA TYR A 117 -37.90 21.52 30.86
C TYR A 117 -38.86 21.18 32.00
N ALA A 118 -38.37 21.19 33.25
CA ALA A 118 -39.14 20.91 34.45
C ALA A 118 -40.45 21.73 34.50
N PRO A 119 -41.57 21.14 34.99
CA PRO A 119 -41.65 19.97 35.87
C PRO A 119 -41.96 18.61 35.21
N GLU A 120 -41.88 18.46 33.89
CA GLU A 120 -42.34 17.23 33.21
C GLU A 120 -41.39 16.03 33.36
N THR A 121 -41.96 14.84 33.49
CA THR A 121 -41.23 13.56 33.60
C THR A 121 -40.92 12.91 32.25
N VAL A 122 -41.62 13.29 31.17
CA VAL A 122 -41.42 12.75 29.81
C VAL A 122 -41.43 13.87 28.78
N LEU A 123 -40.32 14.07 28.08
CA LEU A 123 -40.20 15.04 27.00
C LEU A 123 -40.47 14.38 25.64
N SER A 124 -41.33 15.00 24.83
CA SER A 124 -41.41 14.69 23.40
C SER A 124 -40.25 15.36 22.65
N ILE A 125 -39.79 14.75 21.56
CA ILE A 125 -38.73 15.33 20.71
C ILE A 125 -39.16 16.70 20.17
N GLN A 126 -40.44 16.83 19.80
CA GLN A 126 -40.98 18.08 19.28
C GLN A 126 -40.93 19.21 20.30
N LYS A 127 -41.22 18.93 21.57
CA LYS A 127 -41.08 19.93 22.63
C LYS A 127 -39.64 20.35 22.83
N VAL A 128 -38.69 19.41 22.74
CA VAL A 128 -37.25 19.71 22.83
C VAL A 128 -36.83 20.65 21.70
N PHE A 129 -37.29 20.40 20.46
CA PHE A 129 -36.96 21.26 19.32
C PHE A 129 -37.71 22.60 19.29
N ASN A 130 -38.89 22.70 19.90
CA ASN A 130 -39.61 23.97 20.03
C ASN A 130 -38.92 24.96 20.98
N ASP A 131 -38.14 24.46 21.95
CA ASP A 131 -37.32 25.29 22.85
C ASP A 131 -35.84 25.15 22.48
N PHE A 132 -35.49 25.78 21.36
CA PHE A 132 -34.18 25.70 20.72
C PHE A 132 -33.03 26.05 21.67
N ASP A 133 -33.19 27.10 22.49
CA ASP A 133 -32.13 27.59 23.37
C ASP A 133 -31.81 26.61 24.50
N LYS A 134 -32.83 25.98 25.11
CA LYS A 134 -32.60 24.95 26.13
C LYS A 134 -31.92 23.72 25.54
N PHE A 135 -32.35 23.28 24.36
CA PHE A 135 -31.74 22.14 23.71
C PHE A 135 -30.29 22.43 23.30
N LYS A 136 -30.03 23.62 22.74
CA LYS A 136 -28.68 24.12 22.43
C LYS A 136 -27.77 24.10 23.65
N LEU A 137 -28.24 24.62 24.79
CA LEU A 137 -27.47 24.64 26.03
C LEU A 137 -27.11 23.21 26.52
N PHE A 138 -28.08 22.29 26.47
CA PHE A 138 -27.84 20.89 26.80
C PHE A 138 -26.83 20.23 25.87
N LEU A 139 -27.02 20.41 24.56
CA LEU A 139 -26.19 19.81 23.52
C LEU A 139 -24.76 20.35 23.60
N SER A 140 -24.58 21.66 23.81
CA SER A 140 -23.28 22.29 24.02
C SER A 140 -22.51 21.64 25.17
N LYS A 141 -23.14 21.46 26.33
CA LYS A 141 -22.50 20.81 27.51
C LYS A 141 -22.11 19.35 27.22
N LYS A 142 -22.96 18.61 26.51
CA LYS A 142 -22.69 17.23 26.09
C LYS A 142 -21.49 17.13 25.16
N ILE A 143 -21.49 17.95 24.11
CA ILE A 143 -20.41 18.00 23.13
C ILE A 143 -19.10 18.38 23.80
N LYS A 144 -19.06 19.44 24.61
CA LYS A 144 -17.85 19.84 25.36
C LYS A 144 -17.28 18.70 26.20
N THR A 145 -18.14 17.99 26.93
CA THR A 145 -17.73 16.84 27.75
C THR A 145 -17.10 15.73 26.90
N LYS A 146 -17.72 15.39 25.76
CA LYS A 146 -17.25 14.35 24.85
C LYS A 146 -15.93 14.74 24.19
N LEU A 147 -15.78 15.97 23.72
CA LEU A 147 -14.54 16.42 23.09
C LEU A 147 -13.38 16.50 24.08
N ASN A 148 -13.59 16.97 25.30
CA ASN A 148 -12.55 16.94 26.33
C ASN A 148 -12.09 15.51 26.62
N LYS A 149 -13.02 14.56 26.65
CA LYS A 149 -12.68 13.13 26.75
C LYS A 149 -11.89 12.64 25.54
N ASN A 150 -12.32 12.96 24.32
CA ASN A 150 -11.61 12.58 23.10
C ASN A 150 -10.18 13.19 23.06
N TYR A 151 -10.01 14.43 23.49
CA TYR A 151 -8.71 15.11 23.57
C TYR A 151 -7.77 14.42 24.55
N LYS A 152 -8.27 14.08 25.75
CA LYS A 152 -7.50 13.30 26.73
C LYS A 152 -7.13 11.92 26.17
N ASN A 153 -8.09 11.19 25.62
CA ASN A 153 -7.86 9.87 25.04
C ASN A 153 -6.82 9.92 23.90
N TYR A 154 -6.84 10.95 23.05
CA TYR A 154 -5.85 11.13 21.99
C TYR A 154 -4.45 11.32 22.55
N PHE A 155 -4.30 12.14 23.60
CA PHE A 155 -3.01 12.35 24.25
C PHE A 155 -2.49 11.07 24.92
N ASP A 156 -3.35 10.36 25.64
CA ASP A 156 -3.02 9.08 26.30
C ASP A 156 -2.63 8.02 25.26
N ALA A 157 -3.37 7.93 24.14
CA ALA A 157 -3.07 7.03 23.03
C ALA A 157 -1.71 7.35 22.39
N LYS A 158 -1.38 8.63 22.20
CA LYS A 158 -0.11 9.06 21.63
C LYS A 158 1.08 8.72 22.53
N ILE A 159 0.92 8.77 23.85
CA ILE A 159 1.97 8.41 24.81
C ILE A 159 2.15 6.89 24.89
N SER A 160 1.04 6.15 24.99
CA SER A 160 1.04 4.70 25.16
C SER A 160 1.22 3.92 23.85
N ASN A 161 1.07 4.60 22.71
CA ASN A 161 0.94 4.01 21.38
C ASN A 161 -0.22 3.00 21.27
N ASP A 162 -1.28 3.17 22.07
CA ASP A 162 -2.50 2.35 22.03
C ASP A 162 -3.69 3.17 21.54
N TYR A 163 -4.10 2.89 20.30
CA TYR A 163 -5.22 3.55 19.63
C TYR A 163 -6.50 2.72 19.62
N SER A 164 -6.57 1.62 20.40
CA SER A 164 -7.70 0.68 20.41
C SER A 164 -9.04 1.36 20.70
N SER A 165 -9.03 2.41 21.55
CA SER A 165 -10.24 3.18 21.85
C SER A 165 -10.82 3.90 20.62
N PHE A 166 -9.96 4.43 19.73
CA PHE A 166 -10.38 5.08 18.49
C PHE A 166 -10.79 4.04 17.45
N ILE A 167 -10.05 2.93 17.31
CA ILE A 167 -10.42 1.82 16.42
C ILE A 167 -11.81 1.28 16.78
N SER A 168 -12.06 1.04 18.07
CA SER A 168 -13.38 0.57 18.53
C SER A 168 -14.51 1.56 18.22
N ALA A 169 -14.20 2.85 18.06
CA ALA A 169 -15.19 3.88 17.77
C ALA A 169 -15.75 3.76 16.34
N TYR A 170 -14.96 3.24 15.38
CA TYR A 170 -15.42 2.99 14.00
C TYR A 170 -16.55 1.96 13.96
N SER A 171 -16.50 0.91 14.79
CA SER A 171 -17.61 -0.06 14.93
C SER A 171 -18.94 0.58 15.38
N ARG A 172 -18.87 1.78 15.98
CA ARG A 172 -20.02 2.56 16.42
C ARG A 172 -20.31 3.76 15.51
N CYS A 173 -19.61 3.82 14.37
CA CYS A 173 -19.72 4.87 13.37
C CYS A 173 -19.31 6.23 13.91
N GLU A 174 -18.37 6.26 14.85
CA GLU A 174 -17.62 7.46 15.18
C GLU A 174 -16.34 7.42 14.33
N ASN A 175 -16.48 7.56 13.01
CA ASN A 175 -15.38 7.45 12.06
C ASN A 175 -14.51 8.71 12.14
N PHE A 176 -13.42 8.64 12.89
CA PHE A 176 -12.47 9.74 12.96
C PHE A 176 -11.61 9.84 11.68
N PRO A 177 -10.95 10.98 11.42
CA PRO A 177 -10.00 11.08 10.31
C PRO A 177 -8.76 10.18 10.49
N ILE A 178 -8.29 9.54 9.42
CA ILE A 178 -7.20 8.57 9.51
C ILE A 178 -5.89 9.17 10.01
N ASP A 179 -5.65 10.48 9.78
CA ASP A 179 -4.45 11.19 10.23
C ASP A 179 -4.35 11.34 11.76
N LEU A 180 -5.34 10.85 12.53
CA LEU A 180 -5.23 10.69 13.98
C LEU A 180 -4.20 9.62 14.38
N PHE A 181 -3.99 8.60 13.54
CA PHE A 181 -3.12 7.46 13.85
C PHE A 181 -1.66 7.74 13.47
N PRO A 182 -0.68 7.00 14.01
CA PRO A 182 0.70 7.03 13.53
C PRO A 182 0.80 6.53 12.08
N LEU A 183 1.76 7.04 11.31
CA LEU A 183 1.91 6.77 9.87
C LEU A 183 1.77 5.29 9.48
N LYS A 184 2.43 4.39 10.22
CA LYS A 184 2.34 2.93 9.99
C LYS A 184 0.90 2.42 10.11
N THR A 185 0.20 2.80 11.18
CA THR A 185 -1.19 2.41 11.41
C THR A 185 -2.13 3.03 10.38
N GLN A 186 -1.88 4.28 9.95
CA GLN A 186 -2.62 4.86 8.83
C GLN A 186 -2.45 4.03 7.56
N PHE A 187 -1.21 3.59 7.28
CA PHE A 187 -0.91 2.81 6.11
C PHE A 187 -1.67 1.49 6.09
N GLU A 188 -1.57 0.72 7.18
CA GLU A 188 -2.21 -0.59 7.32
C GLU A 188 -3.75 -0.52 7.30
N LEU A 189 -4.34 0.51 7.91
CA LEU A 189 -5.80 0.62 8.01
C LEU A 189 -6.45 1.20 6.75
N PHE A 190 -5.75 2.09 6.04
CA PHE A 190 -6.34 2.89 4.97
C PHE A 190 -5.46 2.96 3.73
N TRP A 191 -4.24 3.50 3.81
CA TRP A 191 -3.47 3.85 2.60
C TRP A 191 -3.07 2.65 1.76
N GLU A 192 -2.76 1.50 2.36
CA GLU A 192 -2.48 0.28 1.61
C GLU A 192 -3.64 -0.15 0.70
N GLN A 193 -4.86 0.22 1.09
CA GLN A 193 -6.09 -0.06 0.38
C GLN A 193 -6.55 1.12 -0.47
N THR A 194 -5.70 2.14 -0.69
CA THR A 194 -6.02 3.20 -1.65
C THR A 194 -5.37 2.92 -2.99
N GLU A 195 -5.91 3.57 -4.02
CA GLU A 195 -5.48 3.43 -5.41
C GLU A 195 -3.96 3.48 -5.61
N ILE A 196 -3.23 4.37 -4.92
CA ILE A 196 -1.77 4.47 -5.12
C ILE A 196 -1.05 3.16 -4.79
N PHE A 197 -1.49 2.43 -3.76
CA PHE A 197 -0.72 1.34 -3.14
C PHE A 197 -1.28 -0.05 -3.40
N SER A 198 -2.53 -0.14 -3.87
CA SER A 198 -3.19 -1.41 -4.17
C SER A 198 -3.16 -1.76 -5.65
N GLU A 199 -3.06 -3.06 -5.95
CA GLU A 199 -3.18 -3.58 -7.31
C GLU A 199 -4.64 -3.72 -7.76
N PRO A 200 -4.96 -3.41 -9.02
CA PRO A 200 -6.27 -3.68 -9.58
C PRO A 200 -6.48 -5.19 -9.64
N ARG A 201 -7.51 -5.70 -8.96
CA ARG A 201 -7.88 -7.12 -9.08
C ARG A 201 -8.40 -7.38 -10.49
N ALA A 202 -7.68 -8.23 -11.23
CA ALA A 202 -7.79 -8.45 -12.67
C ALA A 202 -9.17 -8.93 -13.22
N SER A 203 -10.21 -9.12 -12.40
CA SER A 203 -11.43 -9.82 -12.84
C SER A 203 -12.76 -9.11 -12.62
N TYR A 204 -12.86 -7.91 -12.07
CA TYR A 204 -14.16 -7.25 -11.92
C TYR A 204 -14.07 -5.72 -12.05
N LYS A 205 -14.67 -5.17 -13.10
CA LYS A 205 -14.78 -3.73 -13.45
C LYS A 205 -15.47 -2.84 -12.40
N SER A 206 -15.74 -3.32 -11.20
CA SER A 206 -16.61 -2.64 -10.23
C SER A 206 -16.38 -3.03 -8.77
N HIS A 207 -15.19 -3.51 -8.38
CA HIS A 207 -14.87 -3.68 -6.97
C HIS A 207 -13.98 -2.54 -6.50
N PRO A 208 -14.51 -1.60 -5.69
CA PRO A 208 -13.69 -0.56 -5.11
C PRO A 208 -12.77 -1.15 -4.03
N TYR A 209 -11.66 -0.47 -3.75
CA TYR A 209 -10.60 -0.99 -2.89
C TYR A 209 -11.12 -1.30 -1.48
N ARG A 210 -10.71 -2.43 -0.90
CA ARG A 210 -11.30 -2.94 0.35
C ARG A 210 -10.60 -2.37 1.56
N LEU A 211 -11.27 -1.48 2.28
CA LEU A 211 -10.75 -0.94 3.53
C LEU A 211 -10.59 -2.03 4.60
N ALA A 212 -9.68 -1.80 5.54
CA ALA A 212 -9.46 -2.72 6.65
C ALA A 212 -10.72 -2.85 7.52
N GLN A 213 -11.08 -4.09 7.87
CA GLN A 213 -12.26 -4.40 8.68
C GLN A 213 -12.33 -3.62 10.00
N ALA A 214 -11.18 -3.25 10.56
CA ALA A 214 -11.05 -2.51 11.81
C ALA A 214 -11.61 -1.07 11.74
N ILE A 215 -11.70 -0.47 10.54
CA ILE A 215 -12.23 0.89 10.33
C ILE A 215 -13.63 0.88 9.69
N LEU A 216 -14.31 -0.28 9.73
CA LEU A 216 -15.65 -0.46 9.21
C LEU A 216 -16.67 -0.63 10.36
N PRO A 217 -17.88 -0.07 10.21
CA PRO A 217 -18.91 -0.13 11.24
C PRO A 217 -19.58 -1.50 11.36
N ASP A 218 -19.51 -2.32 10.31
CA ASP A 218 -20.07 -3.67 10.24
C ASP A 218 -19.06 -4.64 9.60
N SER A 219 -19.35 -5.94 9.61
CA SER A 219 -18.56 -6.97 8.91
C SER A 219 -18.67 -6.90 7.38
N GLY A 220 -19.19 -5.81 6.83
CA GLY A 220 -19.36 -5.59 5.41
C GLY A 220 -18.03 -5.25 4.73
N TYR A 221 -18.02 -5.29 3.40
CA TYR A 221 -16.89 -4.81 2.62
C TYR A 221 -17.08 -3.33 2.34
N GLY A 222 -16.27 -2.50 3.01
CA GLY A 222 -16.15 -1.09 2.68
C GLY A 222 -15.27 -0.92 1.45
N SER A 223 -15.69 -0.05 0.54
CA SER A 223 -15.11 0.05 -0.78
C SER A 223 -14.70 1.50 -1.04
N CYS A 224 -13.44 1.76 -1.40
CA CYS A 224 -12.98 3.07 -1.82
C CYS A 224 -12.88 3.14 -3.35
N ASP A 225 -13.59 4.05 -4.00
CA ASP A 225 -13.47 4.28 -5.45
C ASP A 225 -12.13 4.96 -5.79
N ASN A 226 -11.72 4.94 -7.07
CA ASN A 226 -10.43 5.48 -7.52
C ASN A 226 -10.33 6.97 -7.17
N ILE A 227 -9.50 7.28 -6.18
CA ILE A 227 -9.50 8.58 -5.50
C ILE A 227 -8.69 9.63 -6.27
N ILE A 228 -7.67 9.20 -7.03
CA ILE A 228 -6.54 10.06 -7.42
C ILE A 228 -6.38 10.14 -8.92
N PHE A 229 -6.70 9.07 -9.63
CA PHE A 229 -6.48 8.99 -11.08
C PHE A 229 -7.78 8.90 -11.90
N GLU A 230 -8.95 8.98 -11.27
CA GLU A 230 -10.22 9.07 -12.03
C GLU A 230 -10.38 10.42 -12.73
N LYS A 231 -10.76 10.36 -14.01
CA LYS A 231 -10.99 11.52 -14.88
C LYS A 231 -12.37 12.17 -14.69
N ASP A 232 -13.26 11.56 -13.90
CA ASP A 232 -14.64 11.98 -13.81
C ASP A 232 -14.88 12.87 -12.58
N GLU A 233 -15.58 14.00 -12.81
CA GLU A 233 -15.84 15.07 -11.84
C GLU A 233 -16.67 14.65 -10.61
N ILE A 234 -17.17 13.41 -10.56
CA ILE A 234 -18.15 12.91 -9.59
C ILE A 234 -17.59 12.86 -8.15
N ASN A 235 -16.27 12.92 -7.96
CA ASN A 235 -15.65 12.95 -6.64
C ASN A 235 -14.78 14.19 -6.36
N LYS A 236 -15.04 15.31 -7.05
CA LYS A 236 -14.21 16.53 -6.96
C LYS A 236 -13.94 17.00 -5.52
N SER A 237 -14.95 17.03 -4.64
CA SER A 237 -14.76 17.44 -3.24
C SER A 237 -13.83 16.50 -2.46
N PHE A 238 -13.88 15.20 -2.77
CA PHE A 238 -13.01 14.21 -2.16
C PHE A 238 -11.59 14.28 -2.73
N ALA A 239 -11.44 14.47 -4.04
CA ALA A 239 -10.16 14.74 -4.69
C ALA A 239 -9.51 16.05 -4.16
N ASP A 240 -10.30 17.11 -3.98
CA ASP A 240 -9.87 18.38 -3.40
C ASP A 240 -9.41 18.21 -1.94
N ASN A 241 -10.09 17.37 -1.16
CA ASN A 241 -9.67 17.05 0.20
C ASN A 241 -8.41 16.18 0.22
N TYR A 242 -8.26 15.28 -0.75
CA TYR A 242 -7.08 14.45 -0.92
C TYR A 242 -5.84 15.27 -1.32
N GLU A 243 -5.99 16.29 -2.19
CA GLU A 243 -4.89 17.19 -2.56
C GLU A 243 -4.31 17.93 -1.34
N LYS A 244 -5.14 18.26 -0.34
CA LYS A 244 -4.68 18.84 0.94
C LYS A 244 -3.75 17.90 1.73
N PHE A 245 -3.82 16.59 1.49
CA PHE A 245 -2.92 15.59 2.08
C PHE A 245 -1.74 15.21 1.19
N SER A 246 -1.52 15.89 0.05
CA SER A 246 -0.43 15.58 -0.88
C SER A 246 0.93 15.41 -0.19
N GLY A 247 1.25 16.26 0.78
CA GLY A 247 2.46 16.14 1.62
C GLY A 247 2.52 14.82 2.41
N LEU A 248 1.44 14.46 3.10
CA LEU A 248 1.35 13.20 3.85
C LEU A 248 1.46 11.99 2.92
N ILE A 249 0.84 12.04 1.74
CA ILE A 249 0.92 10.94 0.77
C ILE A 249 2.35 10.77 0.27
N ILE A 250 3.09 11.85 0.04
CA ILE A 250 4.52 11.78 -0.28
C ILE A 250 5.29 11.08 0.86
N GLU A 251 5.02 11.43 2.12
CA GLU A 251 5.63 10.75 3.27
C GLU A 251 5.31 9.25 3.30
N ILE A 252 4.07 8.87 3.00
CA ILE A 252 3.63 7.46 2.96
C ILE A 252 4.30 6.71 1.82
N ILE A 253 4.43 7.33 0.64
CA ILE A 253 5.17 6.75 -0.50
C ILE A 253 6.59 6.45 -0.06
N PHE A 254 7.30 7.42 0.54
CA PHE A 254 8.68 7.18 1.00
C PHE A 254 8.77 6.16 2.13
N TYR A 255 7.81 6.14 3.07
CA TYR A 255 7.71 5.08 4.07
C TYR A 255 7.63 3.70 3.42
N LYS A 256 6.76 3.54 2.41
CA LYS A 256 6.58 2.27 1.69
C LYS A 256 7.83 1.90 0.88
N LEU A 257 8.43 2.83 0.14
CA LEU A 257 9.66 2.59 -0.64
C LEU A 257 10.83 2.16 0.25
N ASN A 258 10.96 2.74 1.45
CA ASN A 258 11.99 2.40 2.42
C ASN A 258 11.70 1.15 3.25
N SER A 259 10.49 0.57 3.14
CA SER A 259 10.13 -0.66 3.84
C SER A 259 10.68 -1.90 3.15
N GLU A 260 10.89 -2.98 3.90
CA GLU A 260 11.28 -4.30 3.37
C GLU A 260 10.12 -5.04 2.66
N SER A 261 8.92 -4.45 2.64
CA SER A 261 7.78 -5.08 1.99
C SER A 261 7.93 -5.10 0.47
N SER A 262 7.49 -6.19 -0.16
CA SER A 262 7.41 -6.30 -1.61
C SER A 262 6.42 -5.26 -2.17
N ILE A 263 6.80 -4.66 -3.29
CA ILE A 263 6.00 -3.68 -4.03
C ILE A 263 6.02 -4.11 -5.48
N SER A 264 4.88 -4.19 -6.16
CA SER A 264 4.84 -4.49 -7.59
C SER A 264 5.26 -3.29 -8.43
N SER A 265 5.68 -3.56 -9.66
CA SER A 265 6.05 -2.53 -10.63
C SER A 265 4.90 -1.57 -10.93
N PHE A 266 3.66 -2.07 -10.91
CA PHE A 266 2.46 -1.29 -11.09
C PHE A 266 2.26 -0.23 -9.99
N VAL A 267 2.41 -0.63 -8.72
CA VAL A 267 2.32 0.30 -7.58
C VAL A 267 3.46 1.32 -7.62
N LEU A 268 4.67 0.89 -8.01
CA LEU A 268 5.80 1.80 -8.20
C LEU A 268 5.54 2.84 -9.30
N LYS A 269 4.89 2.45 -10.41
CA LYS A 269 4.45 3.37 -11.46
C LYS A 269 3.44 4.39 -10.93
N ARG A 270 2.42 3.98 -10.18
CA ARG A 270 1.47 4.91 -9.55
C ARG A 270 2.15 5.89 -8.60
N CYS A 271 3.10 5.41 -7.80
CA CYS A 271 3.92 6.27 -6.95
C CYS A 271 4.74 7.29 -7.77
N LEU A 272 5.40 6.84 -8.84
CA LEU A 272 6.16 7.70 -9.75
C LEU A 272 5.30 8.81 -10.36
N ASP A 273 4.13 8.45 -10.89
CA ASP A 273 3.20 9.40 -11.52
C ASP A 273 2.68 10.42 -10.51
N PHE A 274 2.33 9.98 -9.30
CA PHE A 274 1.90 10.88 -8.23
C PHE A 274 3.03 11.86 -7.85
N LEU A 275 4.24 11.35 -7.60
CA LEU A 275 5.38 12.19 -7.20
C LEU A 275 5.72 13.23 -8.28
N ARG A 276 5.70 12.85 -9.56
CA ARG A 276 5.91 13.79 -10.69
C ARG A 276 4.88 14.90 -10.73
N ASN A 277 3.61 14.57 -10.51
CA ASN A 277 2.54 15.57 -10.45
C ASN A 277 2.73 16.54 -9.28
N GLN A 278 3.37 16.10 -8.19
CA GLN A 278 3.65 16.93 -7.02
C GLN A 278 4.99 17.66 -7.06
N GLU A 279 5.91 17.33 -7.97
CA GLU A 279 7.28 17.87 -8.02
C GLU A 279 7.32 19.41 -8.04
N LYS A 280 6.45 20.03 -8.85
CA LYS A 280 6.37 21.50 -8.95
C LYS A 280 5.70 22.13 -7.73
N LYS A 281 4.73 21.44 -7.13
CA LYS A 281 3.82 21.94 -6.09
C LYS A 281 4.36 21.75 -4.67
N SER A 282 5.11 20.68 -4.41
CA SER A 282 5.51 20.28 -3.06
C SER A 282 6.92 20.73 -2.70
N GLN A 283 7.04 21.67 -1.77
CA GLN A 283 8.33 22.07 -1.21
C GLN A 283 9.00 20.93 -0.43
N TYR A 284 8.20 20.10 0.26
CA TYR A 284 8.70 18.92 0.96
C TYR A 284 9.42 17.96 0.00
N LEU A 285 8.79 17.67 -1.15
CA LEU A 285 9.39 16.83 -2.18
C LEU A 285 10.68 17.45 -2.73
N LYS A 286 10.68 18.74 -3.05
CA LYS A 286 11.90 19.44 -3.50
C LYS A 286 13.05 19.34 -2.50
N ASN A 287 12.76 19.42 -1.20
CA ASN A 287 13.75 19.29 -0.15
C ASN A 287 14.28 17.85 -0.01
N TYR A 288 13.45 16.84 -0.29
CA TYR A 288 13.82 15.43 -0.26
C TYR A 288 14.69 15.04 -1.47
N LEU A 289 14.43 15.62 -2.65
CA LEU A 289 15.11 15.30 -3.92
C LEU A 289 16.49 15.95 -4.09
N LYS A 290 17.20 16.30 -3.00
CA LYS A 290 18.49 17.02 -3.07
C LYS A 290 19.58 16.24 -3.82
N GLU A 291 19.56 14.90 -3.74
CA GLU A 291 20.64 14.04 -4.25
C GLU A 291 20.19 13.10 -5.37
N LYS A 292 18.89 12.82 -5.46
CA LYS A 292 18.31 11.91 -6.44
C LYS A 292 17.01 12.48 -6.99
N SER A 293 16.82 12.31 -8.28
CA SER A 293 15.54 12.54 -8.95
C SER A 293 14.50 11.51 -8.52
N ILE A 294 13.22 11.84 -8.75
CA ILE A 294 12.09 10.95 -8.42
C ILE A 294 12.24 9.61 -9.13
N ILE A 295 12.65 9.63 -10.40
CA ILE A 295 12.82 8.41 -11.20
C ILE A 295 13.94 7.54 -10.63
N GLU A 296 15.07 8.11 -10.21
CA GLU A 296 16.16 7.35 -9.61
C GLU A 296 15.72 6.63 -8.33
N ILE A 297 14.94 7.29 -7.47
CA ILE A 297 14.44 6.68 -6.23
C ILE A 297 13.52 5.48 -6.53
N ILE A 298 12.62 5.62 -7.51
CA ILE A 298 11.69 4.55 -7.89
C ILE A 298 12.45 3.40 -8.58
N VAL A 299 13.38 3.72 -9.48
CA VAL A 299 14.23 2.74 -10.17
C VAL A 299 15.10 1.97 -9.18
N ASP A 300 15.69 2.64 -8.19
CA ASP A 300 16.49 1.97 -7.16
C ASP A 300 15.66 0.93 -6.40
N LYS A 301 14.40 1.26 -6.05
CA LYS A 301 13.49 0.29 -5.41
C LYS A 301 13.13 -0.86 -6.36
N GLN A 302 12.79 -0.56 -7.61
CA GLN A 302 12.50 -1.57 -8.65
C GLN A 302 13.67 -2.54 -8.83
N VAL A 303 14.90 -2.02 -8.91
CA VAL A 303 16.11 -2.83 -9.08
C VAL A 303 16.42 -3.64 -7.82
N SER A 304 16.17 -3.10 -6.62
CA SER A 304 16.27 -3.87 -5.38
C SER A 304 15.33 -5.08 -5.38
N ILE A 305 14.07 -4.87 -5.80
CA ILE A 305 13.08 -5.95 -5.89
C ILE A 305 13.50 -7.00 -6.95
N MET A 306 14.00 -6.57 -8.10
CA MET A 306 14.55 -7.48 -9.11
C MET A 306 15.73 -8.30 -8.57
N LYS A 307 16.63 -7.66 -7.81
CA LYS A 307 17.78 -8.31 -7.20
C LYS A 307 17.35 -9.38 -6.19
N GLU A 308 16.35 -9.10 -5.36
CA GLU A 308 15.78 -10.08 -4.43
C GLU A 308 15.14 -11.27 -5.17
N LYS A 309 14.39 -11.01 -6.24
CA LYS A 309 13.79 -12.05 -7.08
C LYS A 309 14.86 -12.95 -7.71
N LEU A 310 15.93 -12.37 -8.25
CA LEU A 310 16.98 -13.12 -8.93
C LEU A 310 17.82 -13.95 -7.97
N TYR A 311 18.33 -13.34 -6.90
CA TYR A 311 19.43 -13.91 -6.10
C TYR A 311 19.04 -14.33 -4.67
N CYS A 312 17.88 -13.90 -4.15
CA CYS A 312 17.47 -14.19 -2.78
C CYS A 312 16.35 -15.23 -2.68
N GLY A 313 15.84 -15.73 -3.82
CA GLY A 313 14.77 -16.73 -3.85
C GLY A 313 13.47 -16.23 -3.22
N SER A 314 13.17 -14.94 -3.37
CA SER A 314 11.88 -14.41 -2.92
C SER A 314 10.80 -14.70 -3.97
N ARG A 315 9.63 -15.22 -3.54
CA ARG A 315 8.45 -15.42 -4.41
C ARG A 315 7.76 -14.10 -4.72
N ILE A 316 8.48 -13.18 -5.34
CA ILE A 316 7.94 -11.90 -5.79
C ILE A 316 7.29 -12.13 -7.15
N LEU A 317 5.96 -12.15 -7.14
CA LEU A 317 5.13 -12.12 -8.33
C LEU A 317 5.16 -10.67 -8.89
N ASP A 318 5.10 -10.54 -10.22
CA ASP A 318 4.87 -9.27 -10.94
C ASP A 318 5.95 -8.18 -10.81
N VAL A 319 7.17 -8.55 -11.18
CA VAL A 319 8.30 -7.62 -11.38
C VAL A 319 8.48 -7.34 -12.87
N ASN A 320 7.91 -6.23 -13.35
CA ASN A 320 7.99 -5.79 -14.73
C ASN A 320 8.51 -4.34 -14.82
N PRO A 321 9.84 -4.15 -14.90
CA PRO A 321 10.45 -2.82 -14.80
C PRO A 321 9.99 -1.83 -15.87
N TYR A 322 9.61 -2.32 -17.05
CA TYR A 322 9.13 -1.45 -18.13
C TYR A 322 7.72 -0.89 -17.89
N GLU A 323 6.99 -1.35 -16.86
CA GLU A 323 5.76 -0.66 -16.43
C GLU A 323 6.02 0.77 -15.94
N LEU A 324 7.24 1.07 -15.51
CA LEU A 324 7.65 2.42 -15.13
C LEU A 324 7.71 3.37 -16.34
N ILE A 325 7.84 2.82 -17.56
CA ILE A 325 8.08 3.56 -18.80
C ILE A 325 6.86 3.45 -19.71
N ASP A 326 6.19 4.58 -19.94
CA ASP A 326 5.08 4.69 -20.88
C ASP A 326 5.43 5.56 -22.10
N LYS A 327 4.49 5.68 -23.04
CA LYS A 327 4.63 6.50 -24.25
C LYS A 327 4.90 8.00 -23.99
N ASN A 328 4.58 8.49 -22.79
CA ASN A 328 4.77 9.89 -22.39
C ASN A 328 6.05 10.08 -21.58
N SER A 329 6.75 9.00 -21.23
CA SER A 329 7.94 9.04 -20.39
C SER A 329 9.15 9.59 -21.17
N PRO A 330 9.92 10.53 -20.60
CA PRO A 330 11.18 10.98 -21.17
C PRO A 330 12.11 9.83 -21.55
N LYS A 331 12.85 9.96 -22.66
CA LYS A 331 13.87 8.96 -23.06
C LYS A 331 14.90 8.71 -21.96
N SER A 332 15.26 9.75 -21.21
CA SER A 332 16.18 9.67 -20.08
C SER A 332 15.70 8.72 -18.98
N ASP A 333 14.40 8.56 -18.76
CA ASP A 333 13.88 7.63 -17.74
C ASP A 333 14.22 6.19 -18.11
N LYS A 334 14.04 5.85 -19.39
CA LYS A 334 14.36 4.54 -19.92
C LYS A 334 15.87 4.28 -19.79
N GLU A 335 16.69 5.27 -20.12
CA GLU A 335 18.14 5.17 -19.96
C GLU A 335 18.56 4.97 -18.51
N ILE A 336 17.97 5.71 -17.56
CA ILE A 336 18.23 5.56 -16.12
C ILE A 336 17.85 4.14 -15.66
N LEU A 337 16.67 3.66 -16.04
CA LEU A 337 16.19 2.32 -15.70
C LEU A 337 17.12 1.23 -16.25
N GLU A 338 17.41 1.27 -17.56
CA GLU A 338 18.23 0.27 -18.22
C GLU A 338 19.66 0.28 -17.67
N ASN A 339 20.27 1.46 -17.48
CA ASN A 339 21.60 1.58 -16.91
C ASN A 339 21.68 1.02 -15.49
N LYS A 340 20.68 1.28 -14.64
CA LYS A 340 20.65 0.75 -13.27
C LYS A 340 20.48 -0.77 -13.24
N ILE A 341 19.67 -1.34 -14.13
CA ILE A 341 19.56 -2.80 -14.27
C ILE A 341 20.90 -3.38 -14.74
N ILE A 342 21.52 -2.81 -15.78
CA ILE A 342 22.81 -3.25 -16.31
C ILE A 342 23.91 -3.18 -15.24
N GLU A 343 23.97 -2.08 -14.48
CA GLU A 343 24.90 -1.89 -13.36
C GLU A 343 24.73 -3.01 -12.32
N MET A 344 23.51 -3.23 -11.84
CA MET A 344 23.21 -4.27 -10.85
C MET A 344 23.61 -5.68 -11.33
N ILE A 345 23.27 -6.04 -12.57
CA ILE A 345 23.62 -7.35 -13.14
C ILE A 345 25.13 -7.47 -13.31
N SER A 346 25.81 -6.42 -13.79
CA SER A 346 27.25 -6.43 -14.00
C SER A 346 28.02 -6.56 -12.68
N GLU A 347 27.58 -5.86 -11.63
CA GLU A 347 28.14 -6.02 -10.28
C GLU A 347 27.99 -7.45 -9.77
N LYS A 348 26.81 -8.05 -9.96
CA LYS A 348 26.53 -9.42 -9.53
C LYS A 348 27.34 -10.45 -10.31
N THR A 349 27.49 -10.26 -11.62
CA THR A 349 28.37 -11.10 -12.44
C THR A 349 29.84 -10.98 -12.03
N LYS A 350 30.33 -9.79 -11.66
CA LYS A 350 31.70 -9.62 -11.13
C LYS A 350 31.90 -10.38 -9.81
N LEU A 351 30.86 -10.50 -8.99
CA LEU A 351 30.83 -11.33 -7.79
C LEU A 351 30.63 -12.82 -8.10
N SER A 352 30.58 -13.21 -9.37
CA SER A 352 30.31 -14.55 -9.86
C SER A 352 28.96 -15.13 -9.41
N GLU A 353 27.98 -14.26 -9.11
CA GLU A 353 26.63 -14.70 -8.74
C GLU A 353 25.87 -15.23 -9.96
N VAL A 354 25.25 -16.38 -9.79
CA VAL A 354 24.48 -17.08 -10.83
C VAL A 354 22.99 -16.82 -10.64
N ALA A 355 22.29 -16.60 -11.75
CA ALA A 355 20.83 -16.58 -11.76
C ALA A 355 20.26 -17.25 -13.03
N ASP A 356 19.01 -17.66 -12.93
CA ASP A 356 18.13 -18.14 -13.98
C ASP A 356 17.46 -16.97 -14.73
N TYR A 357 18.28 -16.11 -15.34
CA TYR A 357 17.84 -14.86 -15.96
C TYR A 357 16.72 -15.06 -16.99
N TYR A 358 16.86 -16.02 -17.91
CA TYR A 358 15.85 -16.34 -18.91
C TYR A 358 14.47 -16.69 -18.31
N GLU A 359 14.45 -17.27 -17.12
CA GLU A 359 13.22 -17.77 -16.47
C GLU A 359 12.59 -16.73 -15.55
N LYS A 360 13.41 -15.92 -14.87
CA LYS A 360 12.94 -14.95 -13.87
C LYS A 360 12.75 -13.53 -14.39
N LEU A 361 13.46 -13.13 -15.43
CA LEU A 361 13.33 -11.79 -16.00
C LEU A 361 12.16 -11.71 -16.97
N ASP A 362 11.56 -10.52 -17.04
CA ASP A 362 10.68 -10.18 -18.15
C ASP A 362 11.43 -10.28 -19.50
N SER A 363 10.72 -10.71 -20.55
CA SER A 363 11.32 -11.00 -21.85
C SER A 363 12.01 -9.78 -22.46
N ASP A 364 11.47 -8.58 -22.24
CA ASP A 364 12.01 -7.35 -22.81
C ASP A 364 13.25 -6.89 -22.05
N VAL A 365 13.28 -7.09 -20.72
CA VAL A 365 14.47 -6.84 -19.90
C VAL A 365 15.60 -7.80 -20.31
N TYR A 366 15.29 -9.09 -20.47
CA TYR A 366 16.27 -10.07 -20.91
C TYR A 366 16.85 -9.72 -22.30
N LYS A 367 15.98 -9.38 -23.27
CA LYS A 367 16.40 -8.89 -24.60
C LYS A 367 17.28 -7.65 -24.51
N MET A 368 16.96 -6.71 -23.63
CA MET A 368 17.74 -5.48 -23.43
C MET A 368 19.16 -5.81 -22.95
N LEU A 369 19.30 -6.69 -21.96
CA LEU A 369 20.61 -7.12 -21.45
C LEU A 369 21.46 -7.79 -22.54
N LEU A 370 20.85 -8.68 -23.33
CA LEU A 370 21.53 -9.35 -24.44
C LEU A 370 21.99 -8.35 -25.52
N LYS A 371 21.13 -7.39 -25.90
CA LYS A 371 21.47 -6.35 -26.88
C LYS A 371 22.63 -5.47 -26.41
N ASN A 372 22.67 -5.14 -25.12
CA ASN A 372 23.75 -4.38 -24.49
C ASN A 372 25.01 -5.21 -24.22
N ARG A 373 24.99 -6.51 -24.53
CA ARG A 373 26.10 -7.45 -24.25
C ARG A 373 26.50 -7.45 -22.77
N THR A 374 25.52 -7.27 -21.88
CA THR A 374 25.75 -7.30 -20.44
C THR A 374 26.22 -8.70 -20.04
N PRO A 375 27.35 -8.84 -19.33
CA PRO A 375 27.86 -10.15 -18.93
C PRO A 375 26.92 -10.76 -17.87
N MET A 376 26.50 -11.99 -18.11
CA MET A 376 25.58 -12.75 -17.25
C MET A 376 26.10 -14.17 -17.09
N ILE A 377 26.17 -14.65 -15.85
CA ILE A 377 26.40 -16.07 -15.54
C ILE A 377 25.04 -16.72 -15.31
N GLU A 378 24.60 -17.45 -16.32
CA GLU A 378 23.26 -17.95 -16.45
C GLU A 378 23.22 -19.46 -16.17
N GLY A 379 22.39 -19.84 -15.22
CA GLY A 379 21.95 -21.22 -15.05
C GLY A 379 20.49 -21.36 -15.43
N PHE A 380 20.00 -22.59 -15.43
CA PHE A 380 18.63 -22.91 -15.83
C PHE A 380 18.06 -23.95 -14.87
N THR A 381 16.75 -23.94 -14.66
CA THR A 381 16.05 -24.91 -13.81
C THR A 381 15.36 -26.01 -14.62
N SER A 382 15.32 -25.86 -15.95
CA SER A 382 14.79 -26.88 -16.87
C SER A 382 15.52 -26.93 -18.22
N ILE A 383 15.54 -28.12 -18.83
CA ILE A 383 16.01 -28.33 -20.20
C ILE A 383 15.22 -27.50 -21.22
N LEU A 384 13.91 -27.34 -21.02
CA LEU A 384 13.05 -26.57 -21.92
C LEU A 384 13.42 -25.09 -21.91
N SER A 385 13.69 -24.53 -20.73
CA SER A 385 14.17 -23.15 -20.58
C SER A 385 15.50 -22.95 -21.30
N PHE A 386 16.44 -23.87 -21.10
CA PHE A 386 17.74 -23.88 -21.79
C PHE A 386 17.58 -23.91 -23.32
N GLN A 387 16.82 -24.88 -23.84
CA GLN A 387 16.59 -25.03 -25.28
C GLN A 387 15.91 -23.79 -25.88
N ASN A 388 14.87 -23.28 -25.22
CA ASN A 388 14.15 -22.11 -25.69
C ASN A 388 15.02 -20.85 -25.68
N ARG A 389 15.89 -20.67 -24.67
CA ARG A 389 16.86 -19.59 -24.64
C ARG A 389 17.76 -19.63 -25.88
N PHE A 390 18.35 -20.77 -26.20
CA PHE A 390 19.24 -20.90 -27.36
C PHE A 390 18.51 -20.90 -28.71
N LYS A 391 17.24 -21.27 -28.75
CA LYS A 391 16.38 -21.15 -29.94
C LYS A 391 16.02 -19.70 -30.23
N ASN A 392 15.56 -18.97 -29.21
CA ASN A 392 15.03 -17.61 -29.37
C ASN A 392 16.14 -16.55 -29.42
N PHE A 393 17.30 -16.82 -28.80
CA PHE A 393 18.41 -15.88 -28.65
C PHE A 393 19.75 -16.46 -29.12
N SER A 394 19.70 -17.27 -30.18
CA SER A 394 20.84 -18.04 -30.72
C SER A 394 22.08 -17.20 -31.07
N ASN A 395 21.91 -15.91 -31.36
CA ASN A 395 22.97 -14.98 -31.74
C ASN A 395 23.71 -14.37 -30.53
N TYR A 396 23.20 -14.55 -29.32
CA TYR A 396 23.77 -13.95 -28.11
C TYR A 396 24.47 -15.00 -27.26
N LYS A 397 25.75 -14.77 -26.95
CA LYS A 397 26.53 -15.61 -26.03
C LYS A 397 26.23 -15.20 -24.57
N THR A 398 26.20 -16.18 -23.68
CA THR A 398 26.07 -16.03 -22.22
C THR A 398 27.14 -16.89 -21.56
N LEU A 399 27.40 -16.71 -20.26
CA LEU A 399 28.28 -17.59 -19.50
C LEU A 399 27.43 -18.68 -18.85
N TYR A 400 27.83 -19.93 -19.00
CA TYR A 400 27.06 -21.06 -18.50
C TYR A 400 27.43 -21.43 -17.06
N SER A 401 26.40 -21.69 -16.24
CA SER A 401 26.50 -22.41 -14.98
C SER A 401 25.59 -23.65 -14.99
N PRO A 402 26.09 -24.83 -14.59
CA PRO A 402 25.25 -26.01 -14.44
C PRO A 402 24.35 -25.96 -13.20
N ILE A 403 24.55 -24.96 -12.33
CA ILE A 403 23.93 -24.83 -11.01
C ILE A 403 23.29 -23.45 -10.86
N VAL A 404 22.08 -23.39 -10.29
CA VAL A 404 21.43 -22.17 -9.82
C VAL A 404 21.15 -22.29 -8.33
N PHE A 405 21.39 -21.23 -7.55
CA PHE A 405 20.96 -21.21 -6.15
C PHE A 405 19.49 -20.79 -6.05
N THR A 406 18.71 -21.57 -5.31
CA THR A 406 17.27 -21.36 -5.08
C THR A 406 17.02 -20.86 -3.67
N GLU A 407 15.75 -20.78 -3.25
CA GLU A 407 15.33 -20.30 -1.92
C GLU A 407 16.13 -21.00 -0.80
N HIS A 408 16.49 -20.23 0.25
CA HIS A 408 17.20 -20.72 1.45
C HIS A 408 18.59 -21.35 1.22
N GLY A 409 19.30 -20.96 0.16
CA GLY A 409 20.67 -21.44 -0.10
C GLY A 409 20.74 -22.88 -0.62
N SER A 410 19.59 -23.45 -1.01
CA SER A 410 19.56 -24.69 -1.78
C SER A 410 20.11 -24.45 -3.19
N TYR A 411 20.58 -25.49 -3.86
CA TYR A 411 21.00 -25.40 -5.26
C TYR A 411 20.20 -26.37 -6.12
N SER A 412 19.91 -25.97 -7.35
CA SER A 412 19.29 -26.80 -8.36
C SER A 412 20.28 -27.02 -9.50
N MET A 413 20.39 -28.28 -9.92
CA MET A 413 20.98 -28.63 -11.22
C MET A 413 19.93 -28.45 -12.32
N LEU A 414 20.38 -28.27 -13.56
CA LEU A 414 19.54 -27.94 -14.71
C LEU A 414 18.46 -28.99 -15.04
N VAL A 415 18.73 -30.27 -14.76
CA VAL A 415 17.77 -31.35 -15.00
C VAL A 415 17.27 -31.86 -13.64
N ASN A 416 16.02 -31.54 -13.30
CA ASN A 416 15.39 -32.01 -12.07
C ASN A 416 15.10 -33.52 -12.16
N ARG A 417 15.50 -34.27 -11.13
CA ARG A 417 15.38 -35.73 -11.04
C ARG A 417 13.94 -36.25 -10.96
N VAL A 418 12.98 -35.40 -10.57
CA VAL A 418 11.70 -35.87 -9.98
C VAL A 418 10.67 -36.38 -10.99
N PHE A 419 10.86 -36.24 -12.31
CA PHE A 419 9.82 -36.63 -13.30
C PHE A 419 10.34 -37.25 -14.61
N PHE A 420 11.60 -37.71 -14.66
CA PHE A 420 12.20 -38.26 -15.89
C PHE A 420 12.52 -39.74 -15.75
N SER A 421 12.36 -40.48 -16.86
CA SER A 421 13.02 -41.78 -17.00
C SER A 421 14.55 -41.57 -17.08
N GLN A 422 15.35 -42.55 -16.65
CA GLN A 422 16.81 -42.43 -16.70
C GLN A 422 17.33 -42.16 -18.13
N ASN A 423 16.66 -42.69 -19.15
CA ASN A 423 17.03 -42.47 -20.55
C ASN A 423 16.77 -41.02 -20.98
N ASP A 424 15.62 -40.44 -20.60
CA ASP A 424 15.30 -39.05 -20.91
C ASP A 424 16.24 -38.08 -20.15
N PHE A 425 16.63 -38.44 -18.94
CA PHE A 425 17.59 -37.70 -18.12
C PHE A 425 18.96 -37.64 -18.81
N ASN A 426 19.51 -38.78 -19.23
CA ASN A 426 20.79 -38.83 -19.93
C ASN A 426 20.77 -38.06 -21.25
N LYS A 427 19.71 -38.27 -22.05
CA LYS A 427 19.52 -37.58 -23.33
C LYS A 427 19.47 -36.06 -23.16
N SER A 428 18.85 -35.57 -22.09
CA SER A 428 18.79 -34.13 -21.80
C SER A 428 20.17 -33.53 -21.59
N TYR A 429 21.05 -34.21 -20.85
CA TYR A 429 22.44 -33.77 -20.67
C TYR A 429 23.24 -33.79 -21.97
N ASP A 430 23.08 -34.84 -22.78
CA ASP A 430 23.75 -34.92 -24.09
C ASP A 430 23.32 -33.77 -25.01
N GLU A 431 22.04 -33.43 -25.02
CA GLU A 431 21.52 -32.29 -25.78
C GLU A 431 22.11 -30.95 -25.28
N ILE A 432 22.24 -30.77 -23.97
CA ILE A 432 22.86 -29.58 -23.37
C ILE A 432 24.31 -29.45 -23.79
N GLU A 433 25.11 -30.50 -23.58
CA GLU A 433 26.54 -30.49 -23.88
C GLU A 433 26.81 -30.25 -25.36
N ASN A 434 26.05 -30.90 -26.24
CA ASN A 434 26.12 -30.68 -27.68
C ASN A 434 25.80 -29.23 -28.06
N LEU A 435 24.78 -28.63 -27.45
CA LEU A 435 24.43 -27.22 -27.70
C LEU A 435 25.51 -26.27 -27.17
N LEU A 436 26.08 -26.52 -25.99
CA LEU A 436 27.15 -25.72 -25.42
C LEU A 436 28.41 -25.76 -26.31
N ILE A 437 28.78 -26.92 -26.83
CA ILE A 437 29.89 -27.10 -27.79
C ILE A 437 29.58 -26.35 -29.09
N LEU A 438 28.43 -26.65 -29.72
CA LEU A 438 28.03 -26.08 -31.01
C LEU A 438 28.01 -24.55 -30.98
N LYS A 439 27.63 -23.97 -29.84
CA LYS A 439 27.53 -22.51 -29.65
C LYS A 439 28.77 -21.87 -29.05
N GLU A 440 29.83 -22.66 -28.81
CA GLU A 440 31.08 -22.21 -28.19
C GLU A 440 30.83 -21.41 -26.90
N ILE A 441 29.96 -21.96 -26.05
CA ILE A 441 29.59 -21.33 -24.78
C ILE A 441 30.72 -21.53 -23.77
N LYS A 442 31.01 -20.46 -23.03
CA LYS A 442 32.07 -20.42 -22.03
C LYS A 442 31.49 -20.44 -20.62
N THR A 443 32.34 -20.71 -19.65
CA THR A 443 32.03 -20.58 -18.22
C THR A 443 33.03 -19.63 -17.55
N THR A 444 33.00 -19.52 -16.21
CA THR A 444 33.98 -18.74 -15.44
C THR A 444 34.84 -19.66 -14.58
N LYS A 445 36.02 -19.17 -14.15
CA LYS A 445 36.87 -19.92 -13.22
C LYS A 445 36.17 -20.18 -11.88
N HIS A 446 35.31 -19.25 -11.44
CA HIS A 446 34.51 -19.44 -10.24
C HIS A 446 33.54 -20.63 -10.36
N ILE A 447 32.84 -20.76 -11.48
CA ILE A 447 31.96 -21.90 -11.73
C ILE A 447 32.74 -23.21 -11.78
N LYS A 448 33.93 -23.23 -12.38
CA LYS A 448 34.80 -24.41 -12.34
C LYS A 448 35.16 -24.80 -10.91
N ASN A 449 35.61 -23.85 -10.08
CA ASN A 449 35.90 -24.11 -8.66
C ASN A 449 34.68 -24.62 -7.89
N LEU A 450 33.49 -24.11 -8.21
CA LEU A 450 32.23 -24.59 -7.65
C LEU A 450 31.95 -26.05 -8.05
N CYS A 451 32.14 -26.39 -9.33
CA CYS A 451 32.00 -27.76 -9.83
C CYS A 451 33.00 -28.72 -9.16
N GLU A 452 34.27 -28.32 -9.01
CA GLU A 452 35.27 -29.10 -8.27
C GLU A 452 34.85 -29.32 -6.82
N SER A 453 34.32 -28.29 -6.17
CA SER A 453 33.85 -28.38 -4.79
C SER A 453 32.67 -29.35 -4.66
N LEU A 454 31.69 -29.29 -5.56
CA LEU A 454 30.55 -30.22 -5.56
C LEU A 454 31.01 -31.66 -5.82
N LEU A 455 31.90 -31.88 -6.78
CA LEU A 455 32.48 -33.19 -7.08
C LEU A 455 33.32 -33.73 -5.91
N ARG A 456 33.93 -32.86 -5.10
CA ARG A 456 34.72 -33.28 -3.94
C ARG A 456 33.85 -33.59 -2.72
N PHE A 457 32.87 -32.75 -2.43
CA PHE A 457 32.14 -32.76 -1.17
C PHE A 457 30.76 -33.43 -1.25
N LEU A 458 30.12 -33.41 -2.43
CA LEU A 458 28.76 -33.91 -2.64
C LEU A 458 28.68 -35.06 -3.64
N ASN A 459 29.81 -35.67 -4.03
CA ASN A 459 29.84 -36.74 -5.02
C ASN A 459 28.85 -37.89 -4.74
N SER A 460 28.73 -38.29 -3.48
CA SER A 460 27.83 -39.38 -3.06
C SER A 460 26.35 -39.05 -3.19
N GLN A 461 26.01 -37.77 -3.34
CA GLN A 461 24.65 -37.28 -3.53
C GLN A 461 24.32 -37.01 -5.01
N LEU A 462 25.32 -37.03 -5.89
CA LEU A 462 25.20 -36.80 -7.32
C LEU A 462 25.00 -38.12 -8.07
N ASN A 463 24.18 -38.09 -9.11
CA ASN A 463 24.05 -39.19 -10.05
C ASN A 463 25.22 -39.20 -11.03
N VAL A 464 25.52 -40.37 -11.62
CA VAL A 464 26.62 -40.54 -12.59
C VAL A 464 26.59 -39.47 -13.69
N ARG A 465 25.41 -39.20 -14.29
CA ARG A 465 25.29 -38.20 -15.36
C ARG A 465 25.53 -36.76 -14.89
N GLU A 466 25.16 -36.42 -13.65
CA GLU A 466 25.47 -35.10 -13.08
C GLU A 466 26.97 -34.95 -12.84
N VAL A 467 27.64 -36.00 -12.36
CA VAL A 467 29.09 -36.04 -12.18
C VAL A 467 29.80 -35.84 -13.51
N GLU A 468 29.41 -36.60 -14.54
CA GLU A 468 29.94 -36.46 -15.90
C GLU A 468 29.71 -35.05 -16.46
N HIS A 469 28.52 -34.47 -16.25
CA HIS A 469 28.23 -33.13 -16.71
C HIS A 469 29.06 -32.05 -16.00
N LEU A 470 29.26 -32.17 -14.68
CA LEU A 470 30.16 -31.28 -13.94
C LEU A 470 31.61 -31.39 -14.45
N GLN A 471 32.07 -32.62 -14.75
CA GLN A 471 33.39 -32.84 -15.37
C GLN A 471 33.47 -32.23 -16.78
N PHE A 472 32.41 -32.34 -17.58
CA PHE A 472 32.31 -31.64 -18.85
C PHE A 472 32.47 -30.13 -18.68
N VAL A 473 31.78 -29.51 -17.71
CA VAL A 473 31.89 -28.07 -17.43
C VAL A 473 33.32 -27.68 -17.01
N LEU A 474 34.04 -28.52 -16.26
CA LEU A 474 35.45 -28.28 -15.94
C LEU A 474 36.35 -28.21 -17.19
N SER A 475 35.99 -28.95 -18.24
CA SER A 475 36.71 -28.97 -19.51
C SER A 475 36.39 -27.80 -20.45
N MET A 476 35.27 -27.09 -20.24
CA MET A 476 34.87 -25.93 -21.07
C MET A 476 35.87 -24.77 -20.96
N ASP A 477 35.96 -23.91 -21.99
CA ASP A 477 36.76 -22.68 -21.91
C ASP A 477 36.23 -21.72 -20.83
N SER A 478 37.14 -21.10 -20.07
CA SER A 478 36.81 -19.98 -19.17
C SER A 478 37.11 -18.62 -19.81
N ILE A 479 36.38 -17.58 -19.41
CA ILE A 479 36.66 -16.20 -19.82
C ILE A 479 37.66 -15.46 -18.92
N ASP A 480 37.96 -16.02 -17.74
CA ASP A 480 38.87 -15.46 -16.72
C ASP A 480 40.10 -16.34 -16.51
#